data_AF-A0A919D2M6-F1
#
_entry.id   AF-A0A919D2M6-F1
#
_cell.length_a   1.000
_cell.length_b   1.000
_cell.length_c   1.000
_cell.angle_alpha   90.00
_cell.angle_beta   90.00
_cell.angle_gamma   90.00
#
_symmetry.space_group_name_H-M   'P 1'
#
loop_
_entity.id
_entity.type
_entity.pdbx_description
1 polymer ?
#
loop_
_entity_poly.entity_id
_entity_poly.type
_entity_poly.pdbx_seq_one_letter_code
_entity_poly.pdbx_strand_id
1 'polypeptide(L)'
;MELVLEVQDEDQVTKAALRRIAADPELPQAERTQAEGAVTEDTAEALAYLVDPFDLVGEVPGVELQQASWSSERIDYDPDSPDWDLDEDGEYGEDDEDDEGEGEGGSGGGIGIG
;
A
#
# COMPACT_ATOMS: atom_id res chain seq x y z
N MET A 1 -23.33 0.85 18.77
CA MET A 1 -22.98 -0.49 19.29
C MET A 1 -21.72 -0.33 20.11
N GLU A 2 -21.63 -0.97 21.26
CA GLU A 2 -20.38 -1.09 22.03
C GLU A 2 -20.00 -2.57 22.01
N LEU A 3 -18.80 -2.88 21.53
CA LEU A 3 -18.27 -4.24 21.51
C LEU A 3 -17.21 -4.35 22.61
N VAL A 4 -17.46 -5.23 23.58
CA VAL A 4 -16.48 -5.60 24.60
C VAL A 4 -16.08 -7.05 24.33
N LEU A 5 -14.81 -7.26 24.00
CA LEU A 5 -14.24 -8.57 23.71
C LEU A 5 -13.20 -8.91 24.79
N GLU A 6 -13.22 -10.15 25.26
CA GLU A 6 -12.13 -10.70 26.07
C GLU A 6 -11.19 -11.50 25.15
N VAL A 7 -9.94 -11.06 25.06
CA VAL A 7 -8.89 -11.79 24.35
C VAL A 7 -8.26 -12.78 25.32
N GLN A 8 -8.46 -14.06 25.07
CA GLN A 8 -7.93 -15.14 25.93
C GLN A 8 -6.43 -15.37 25.72
N ASP A 9 -5.93 -15.10 24.52
CA ASP A 9 -4.54 -15.31 24.13
C ASP A 9 -4.18 -14.30 23.02
N GLU A 10 -3.51 -13.22 23.43
CA GLU A 10 -3.09 -12.13 22.55
C GLU A 10 -2.04 -12.58 21.53
N ASP A 11 -1.09 -13.44 21.92
CA ASP A 11 -0.07 -13.99 21.02
C ASP A 11 -0.70 -14.75 19.86
N GLN A 12 -1.80 -15.49 20.11
CA GLN A 12 -2.49 -16.23 19.07
C GLN A 12 -3.23 -15.31 18.08
N VAL A 13 -3.71 -14.15 18.54
CA VAL A 13 -4.30 -13.11 17.68
C VAL A 13 -3.22 -12.48 16.80
N THR A 14 -2.10 -12.04 17.38
CA THR A 14 -0.97 -11.49 16.62
C THR A 14 -0.46 -12.50 15.58
N LYS A 15 -0.28 -13.77 15.96
CA LYS A 15 0.12 -14.83 15.00
C LYS A 15 -0.92 -15.05 13.90
N ALA A 16 -2.21 -14.88 14.19
CA ALA A 16 -3.24 -14.98 13.17
C ALA A 16 -3.15 -13.82 12.17
N ALA A 17 -2.95 -12.59 12.66
CA ALA A 17 -2.75 -11.43 11.81
C ALA A 17 -1.48 -11.59 10.94
N LEU A 18 -0.35 -11.98 11.52
CA LEU A 18 0.89 -12.24 10.78
C LEU A 18 0.72 -13.32 9.69
N ARG A 19 -0.05 -14.39 9.96
CA ARG A 19 -0.37 -15.39 8.92
C ARG A 19 -1.23 -14.82 7.81
N ARG A 20 -2.18 -13.93 8.12
CA ARG A 20 -3.03 -13.27 7.12
C ARG A 20 -2.20 -12.34 6.24
N ILE A 21 -1.34 -11.51 6.84
CA ILE A 21 -0.39 -10.63 6.14
C ILE A 21 0.52 -11.44 5.22
N ALA A 22 1.13 -12.51 5.74
CA ALA A 22 2.04 -13.34 4.97
C ALA A 22 1.37 -13.99 3.76
N ALA A 23 0.09 -14.35 3.89
CA ALA A 23 -0.70 -15.00 2.86
C ALA A 23 -1.34 -14.03 1.85
N ASP A 24 -1.24 -12.71 2.05
CA ASP A 24 -1.79 -11.71 1.15
C ASP A 24 -0.86 -11.49 -0.06
N PRO A 25 -1.25 -11.86 -1.29
CA PRO A 25 -0.42 -11.65 -2.47
C PRO A 25 -0.53 -10.23 -3.04
N GLU A 26 -1.55 -9.47 -2.65
CA GLU A 26 -1.80 -8.12 -3.16
C GLU A 26 -1.06 -7.06 -2.34
N LEU A 27 -0.51 -7.43 -1.17
CA LEU A 27 0.21 -6.53 -0.28
C LEU A 27 1.70 -6.37 -0.69
N PRO A 28 2.12 -5.17 -1.13
CA PRO A 28 3.51 -4.86 -1.45
C PRO A 28 4.45 -5.06 -0.25
N GLN A 29 5.73 -5.29 -0.51
CA GLN A 29 6.69 -5.64 0.55
C GLN A 29 6.88 -4.53 1.60
N ALA A 30 6.89 -3.25 1.20
CA ALA A 30 7.02 -2.14 2.13
C ALA A 30 5.81 -2.05 3.07
N GLU A 31 4.59 -2.11 2.51
CA GLU A 31 3.34 -2.13 3.27
C GLU A 31 3.24 -3.37 4.17
N ARG A 32 3.72 -4.52 3.70
CA ARG A 32 3.80 -5.76 4.49
C ARG A 32 4.63 -5.57 5.75
N THR A 33 5.83 -5.01 5.61
CA THR A 33 6.71 -4.77 6.77
C THR A 33 6.07 -3.79 7.76
N GLN A 34 5.38 -2.75 7.28
CA GLN A 34 4.66 -1.83 8.15
C GLN A 34 3.50 -2.53 8.89
N ALA A 35 2.70 -3.32 8.17
CA ALA A 35 1.59 -4.08 8.75
C ALA A 35 2.08 -5.09 9.79
N GLU A 36 3.15 -5.83 9.50
CA GLU A 36 3.77 -6.77 10.45
C GLU A 36 4.25 -6.06 11.73
N GLY A 37 4.82 -4.85 11.59
CA GLY A 37 5.19 -4.00 12.72
C GLY A 37 3.99 -3.63 13.58
N ALA A 38 2.95 -3.07 12.96
CA ALA A 38 1.75 -2.61 13.66
C ALA A 38 1.06 -3.73 14.46
N VAL A 39 0.83 -4.90 13.84
CA VAL A 39 0.13 -6.02 14.52
C VAL A 39 0.97 -6.67 15.62
N THR A 40 2.29 -6.46 15.63
CA THR A 40 3.18 -6.93 16.68
C THR A 40 3.30 -5.91 17.82
N GLU A 41 3.03 -4.64 17.55
CA GLU A 41 3.09 -3.55 18.53
C GLU A 41 1.86 -3.52 19.45
N ASP A 42 0.65 -3.79 18.92
CA ASP A 42 -0.59 -3.79 19.68
C ASP A 42 -1.57 -4.89 19.23
N THR A 43 -2.16 -5.59 20.21
CA THR A 43 -3.25 -6.56 19.99
C THR A 43 -4.47 -5.92 19.32
N ALA A 44 -4.75 -4.64 19.57
CA ALA A 44 -5.82 -3.91 18.91
C ALA A 44 -5.58 -3.79 17.40
N GLU A 45 -4.34 -3.54 16.97
CA GLU A 45 -3.96 -3.50 15.56
C GLU A 45 -4.06 -4.88 14.92
N ALA A 46 -3.63 -5.93 15.62
CA ALA A 46 -3.81 -7.31 15.16
C ALA A 46 -5.30 -7.67 14.96
N LEU A 47 -6.19 -7.22 15.85
CA LEU A 47 -7.63 -7.41 15.70
C LEU A 47 -8.18 -6.61 14.52
N ALA A 48 -7.79 -5.34 14.39
CA ALA A 48 -8.23 -4.48 13.30
C ALA A 48 -7.87 -5.08 11.92
N TYR A 49 -6.65 -5.62 11.79
CA TYR A 49 -6.20 -6.27 10.56
C TYR A 49 -7.00 -7.54 10.19
N LEU A 50 -7.56 -8.24 11.19
CA LEU A 50 -8.35 -9.44 10.98
C LEU A 50 -9.82 -9.16 10.64
N VAL A 51 -10.30 -7.93 10.84
CA VAL A 51 -11.67 -7.54 10.52
C VAL A 51 -11.75 -7.10 9.07
N ASP A 52 -12.51 -7.83 8.26
CA ASP A 52 -12.91 -7.37 6.93
C ASP A 52 -14.14 -6.45 7.08
N PRO A 53 -14.05 -5.15 6.75
CA PRO A 53 -15.16 -4.22 6.92
C PRO A 53 -16.30 -4.47 5.92
N PHE A 54 -16.03 -5.05 4.75
CA PHE A 54 -17.05 -5.38 3.76
C PHE A 54 -17.83 -6.63 4.19
N ASP A 55 -17.14 -7.67 4.65
CA ASP A 55 -17.80 -8.85 5.21
C ASP A 55 -18.60 -8.46 6.47
N LEU A 56 -18.07 -7.54 7.30
CA LEU A 56 -18.77 -7.04 8.47
C LEU A 56 -20.12 -6.40 8.09
N VAL A 57 -20.16 -5.59 7.02
CA VAL A 57 -21.40 -4.94 6.55
C VAL A 57 -22.29 -5.90 5.75
N GLY A 58 -21.70 -6.83 5.01
CA GLY A 58 -22.41 -7.70 4.07
C GLY A 58 -22.98 -8.97 4.70
N GLU A 59 -22.30 -9.52 5.70
CA GLU A 59 -22.59 -10.87 6.21
C GLU A 59 -23.12 -10.87 7.65
N VAL A 60 -22.88 -9.83 8.46
CA VAL A 60 -23.29 -9.81 9.87
C VAL A 60 -24.71 -9.23 10.03
N PRO A 61 -25.70 -10.01 10.49
CA PRO A 61 -27.07 -9.54 10.63
C PRO A 61 -27.17 -8.35 11.61
N GLY A 62 -27.77 -7.26 11.15
CA GLY A 62 -27.98 -6.05 11.96
C GLY A 62 -26.82 -5.05 11.93
N VAL A 63 -25.74 -5.32 11.20
CA VAL A 63 -24.75 -4.32 10.82
C VAL A 63 -25.19 -3.69 9.49
N GLU A 64 -25.31 -2.36 9.46
CA GLU A 64 -25.66 -1.61 8.25
C GLU A 64 -24.73 -0.42 8.09
N LEU A 65 -24.19 -0.21 6.89
CA LEU A 65 -23.43 1.00 6.56
C LEU A 65 -24.40 2.18 6.43
N GLN A 66 -24.36 3.11 7.39
CA GLN A 66 -25.25 4.27 7.42
C GLN A 66 -24.83 5.38 6.44
N GLN A 67 -23.53 5.66 6.35
CA GLN A 67 -22.97 6.66 5.43
C GLN A 67 -21.48 6.37 5.23
N ALA A 68 -21.04 6.41 3.98
CA ALA A 68 -19.65 6.60 3.60
C ALA A 68 -19.62 7.66 2.50
N SER A 69 -19.29 8.90 2.85
CA SER A 69 -19.12 9.96 1.85
C SER A 69 -17.68 10.43 1.86
N TRP A 70 -17.08 10.45 0.68
CA TRP A 70 -15.80 11.11 0.46
C TRP A 70 -15.99 12.21 -0.59
N SER A 71 -15.58 13.43 -0.26
CA SER A 71 -15.57 14.54 -1.20
C SER A 71 -14.12 14.86 -1.55
N SER A 72 -13.76 14.73 -2.81
CA SER A 72 -12.48 15.18 -3.33
C SER A 72 -12.66 16.50 -4.08
N GLU A 73 -11.76 17.46 -3.85
CA GLU A 73 -11.59 18.61 -4.73
C GLU A 73 -10.44 18.32 -5.70
N ARG A 74 -10.60 18.68 -6.97
CA ARG A 74 -9.53 18.52 -7.96
C ARG A 74 -8.62 19.74 -7.86
N ILE A 75 -7.41 19.53 -7.34
CA ILE A 75 -6.36 20.55 -7.27
C ILE A 75 -5.23 20.18 -8.21
N ASP A 76 -4.53 21.19 -8.74
CA ASP A 76 -3.33 20.96 -9.55
C ASP A 76 -2.22 20.40 -8.66
N TYR A 77 -1.49 19.41 -9.18
CA TYR A 77 -0.35 18.83 -8.47
C TYR A 77 0.77 19.87 -8.41
N ASP A 78 1.16 20.25 -7.19
CA ASP A 78 2.25 21.17 -6.91
C ASP A 78 3.25 20.46 -5.96
N PRO A 79 4.34 19.87 -6.50
CA PRO A 79 5.31 19.13 -5.70
C PRO A 79 6.14 20.02 -4.77
N ASP A 80 6.15 21.34 -5.02
CA ASP A 80 6.83 22.32 -4.18
C ASP A 80 5.89 22.93 -3.12
N SER A 81 4.64 22.45 -3.05
CA SER A 81 3.65 23.01 -2.14
C SER A 81 3.93 22.57 -0.70
N PRO A 82 4.11 23.52 0.23
CA PRO A 82 4.41 23.22 1.63
C PRO A 82 3.24 22.55 2.37
N ASP A 83 2.04 22.53 1.76
CA ASP A 83 0.87 21.82 2.29
C ASP A 83 0.98 20.30 2.08
N TRP A 84 1.90 19.85 1.22
CA TRP A 84 2.12 18.44 0.86
C TRP A 84 3.43 17.86 1.40
N ASP A 85 4.28 18.67 2.04
CA ASP A 85 5.54 18.21 2.66
C ASP A 85 5.23 17.23 3.80
N LEU A 86 5.11 15.95 3.43
CA LEU A 86 5.19 14.80 4.32
C LEU A 86 6.68 14.51 4.51
N ASP A 87 7.32 15.28 5.39
CA ASP A 87 8.68 15.14 5.91
C ASP A 87 9.66 14.29 5.06
N GLU A 88 10.58 14.99 4.37
CA GLU A 88 11.70 14.48 3.55
C GLU A 88 12.55 13.38 4.22
N ASP A 89 12.08 12.13 4.30
CA ASP A 89 12.94 10.97 4.59
C ASP A 89 12.48 9.68 3.87
N GLY A 90 11.68 9.84 2.81
CA GLY A 90 11.22 8.76 1.93
C GLY A 90 11.86 8.85 0.55
N GLU A 91 13.13 8.48 0.43
CA GLU A 91 13.80 8.21 -0.84
C GLU A 91 13.10 7.02 -1.53
N TYR A 92 12.04 7.29 -2.29
CA TYR A 92 11.44 6.31 -3.21
C TYR A 92 12.26 6.35 -4.51
N GLY A 93 13.01 5.27 -4.73
CA GLY A 93 14.03 5.15 -5.77
C GLY A 93 13.51 5.33 -7.20
N GLU A 94 14.39 5.93 -8.01
CA GLU A 94 14.30 6.03 -9.46
C GLU A 94 14.35 4.62 -10.08
N ASP A 95 13.23 4.18 -10.67
CA ASP A 95 13.17 3.01 -11.56
C ASP A 95 13.26 3.54 -13.00
N ASP A 96 14.48 3.78 -13.49
CA ASP A 96 14.74 4.11 -14.89
C ASP A 96 14.70 2.82 -15.74
N GLU A 97 13.51 2.47 -16.22
CA GLU A 97 13.29 1.52 -17.32
C GLU A 97 13.26 2.28 -18.66
N ASP A 98 14.43 2.54 -19.27
CA ASP A 98 14.49 2.98 -20.68
C ASP A 98 15.10 1.89 -21.57
N ASP A 99 14.19 1.07 -22.10
CA ASP A 99 14.32 0.27 -23.31
C ASP A 99 14.15 1.17 -24.54
N GLU A 100 15.25 1.52 -25.22
CA GLU A 100 15.17 2.12 -26.56
C GLU A 100 16.02 1.32 -27.57
N GLY A 101 15.36 0.35 -28.19
CA GLY A 101 15.81 -0.18 -29.47
C GLY A 101 15.27 0.67 -30.62
N GLU A 102 16.16 1.27 -31.41
CA GLU A 102 15.80 1.74 -32.77
C GLU A 102 16.89 1.37 -33.79
N GLY A 103 16.43 0.72 -34.86
CA GLY A 103 17.22 0.38 -36.03
C GLY A 103 17.04 1.36 -37.19
N GLU A 104 17.94 1.18 -38.15
CA GLU A 104 17.91 1.62 -39.56
C GLU A 104 18.26 3.08 -39.92
N GLY A 105 19.23 3.21 -40.84
CA GLY A 105 19.30 4.33 -41.79
C GLY A 105 20.71 4.76 -42.19
N GLY A 106 21.22 4.23 -43.31
CA GLY A 106 22.58 4.47 -43.79
C GLY A 106 22.82 5.77 -44.58
N SER A 107 24.10 6.16 -44.67
CA SER A 107 24.78 7.00 -45.70
C SER A 107 26.22 7.18 -45.18
N GLY A 108 27.34 6.94 -45.86
CA GLY A 108 27.70 7.09 -47.26
C GLY A 108 29.19 7.54 -47.29
N GLY A 109 30.04 6.85 -48.04
CA GLY A 109 31.29 7.41 -48.60
C GLY A 109 32.56 7.42 -47.73
N GLY A 110 33.31 6.32 -47.72
CA GLY A 110 34.72 6.32 -47.32
C GLY A 110 35.61 6.82 -48.47
N ILE A 111 36.34 7.91 -48.27
CA ILE A 111 37.38 8.39 -49.19
C ILE A 111 38.72 7.85 -48.71
N GLY A 112 39.29 6.91 -49.44
CA GLY A 112 40.68 6.50 -49.31
C GLY A 112 41.59 7.42 -50.12
N ILE A 113 42.64 7.94 -49.49
CA ILE A 113 43.81 8.50 -50.18
C ILE A 113 45.01 7.61 -49.85
N GLY A 114 45.67 7.15 -50.91
CA GLY A 114 46.93 6.40 -50.85
C GLY A 114 48.15 7.30 -50.90
#